data_AF-A0A661F2H4-F1
#
_entry.id   AF-A0A661F2H4-F1
#
_cell.length_a   1.000
_cell.length_b   1.000
_cell.length_c   1.000
_cell.angle_alpha   90.00
_cell.angle_beta   90.00
_cell.angle_gamma   90.00
#
_symmetry.space_group_name_H-M   'P 1'
#
loop_
_entity.id
_entity.type
_entity.pdbx_description
1 polymer ?
#
loop_
_entity_poly.entity_id
_entity_poly.type
_entity_poly.pdbx_seq_one_letter_code
_entity_poly.pdbx_strand_id
1 'polypeptide(L)'
;MIIRLKSASKLLALAVTAMVLNGCAVNGITSDWRSCAIAAGVVGGGVSASQDTDHELAYAAGSAVVAGTLCALFGADKDQDLDGVVDGLDECPNTPKGVQVDSVGCPVDSDGDGVPDYLDACPNTPPGVEVDSKGCALDNDGDGVPNTIDQCPNTPRGTMVDAVGCALVTVLENIDFEFDSAELDSVAIIELDLLIAREQDLEAKHGIL
;
A
#
# COMPACT_ATOMS: atom_id res chain seq x y z
N MET A 1 11.73 71.18 -19.25
CA MET A 1 10.74 70.24 -18.69
C MET A 1 11.28 68.83 -18.85
N ILE A 2 11.92 68.27 -17.82
CA ILE A 2 12.31 66.86 -17.76
C ILE A 2 11.99 66.38 -16.35
N ILE A 3 10.86 65.69 -16.23
CA ILE A 3 10.30 65.19 -14.97
C ILE A 3 11.04 63.90 -14.59
N ARG A 4 11.39 63.76 -13.31
CA ARG A 4 12.12 62.62 -12.73
C ARG A 4 11.34 61.31 -12.86
N LEU A 5 11.91 60.33 -13.57
CA LEU A 5 11.48 58.92 -13.58
C LEU A 5 12.39 58.10 -12.64
N LYS A 6 12.15 58.14 -11.32
CA LYS A 6 12.94 57.37 -10.33
C LYS A 6 12.10 56.41 -9.47
N SER A 7 10.79 56.33 -9.70
CA SER A 7 9.86 55.43 -8.96
C SER A 7 9.48 54.15 -9.72
N ALA A 8 9.67 54.10 -11.04
CA ALA A 8 9.30 52.93 -11.85
C ALA A 8 10.12 51.67 -11.51
N SER A 9 11.40 51.82 -11.15
CA SER A 9 12.31 50.71 -10.84
C SER A 9 11.97 49.98 -9.53
N LYS A 10 11.38 50.68 -8.55
CA LYS A 10 10.98 50.07 -7.26
C LYS A 10 9.62 49.37 -7.34
N LEU A 11 8.71 49.90 -8.16
CA LEU A 11 7.43 49.26 -8.46
C LEU A 11 7.61 48.00 -9.33
N LEU A 12 8.58 48.01 -10.25
CA LEU A 12 8.94 46.83 -11.04
C LEU A 12 9.54 45.71 -10.17
N ALA A 13 10.40 46.04 -9.20
CA ALA A 13 11.00 45.07 -8.29
C ALA A 13 9.97 44.45 -7.31
N LEU A 14 8.98 45.23 -6.86
CA LEU A 14 7.88 44.75 -6.01
C LEU A 14 6.87 43.87 -6.78
N ALA A 15 6.65 44.17 -8.07
CA ALA A 15 5.81 43.37 -8.95
C ALA A 15 6.46 42.04 -9.33
N VAL A 16 7.79 42.02 -9.54
CA VAL A 16 8.55 40.80 -9.83
C VAL A 16 8.61 39.86 -8.61
N THR A 17 8.71 40.39 -7.39
CA THR A 17 8.67 39.58 -6.16
C THR A 17 7.28 39.00 -5.88
N ALA A 18 6.20 39.71 -6.24
CA ALA A 18 4.83 39.20 -6.10
C ALA A 18 4.46 38.13 -7.15
N MET A 19 5.09 38.14 -8.34
CA MET A 19 4.87 37.12 -9.38
C MET A 19 5.58 35.80 -9.10
N VAL A 20 6.71 35.82 -8.38
CA VAL A 20 7.49 34.61 -8.07
C VAL A 20 6.84 33.75 -6.97
N LEU A 21 6.03 34.34 -6.09
CA LEU A 21 5.40 33.63 -4.97
C LEU A 21 4.16 32.80 -5.35
N ASN A 22 3.62 32.93 -6.57
CA ASN A 22 2.47 32.14 -7.03
C ASN A 22 2.84 30.93 -7.90
N GLY A 23 4.14 30.67 -8.13
CA GLY A 23 4.62 29.64 -9.07
C GLY A 23 5.12 28.34 -8.44
N CYS A 24 5.30 28.28 -7.11
CA CYS A 24 5.83 27.10 -6.43
C CYS A 24 4.69 26.17 -5.98
N ALA A 25 3.92 25.67 -6.94
CA ALA A 25 2.94 24.61 -6.71
C ALA A 25 2.94 23.67 -7.93
N VAL A 26 4.10 23.10 -8.25
CA VAL A 26 4.17 21.95 -9.15
C VAL A 26 4.40 20.70 -8.31
N ASN A 27 3.31 19.96 -8.19
CA ASN A 27 3.18 18.67 -7.51
C ASN A 27 4.37 17.74 -7.80
N GLY A 28 5.16 17.41 -6.77
CA GLY A 28 5.96 16.17 -6.72
C GLY A 28 7.09 15.99 -7.75
N ILE A 29 7.71 17.06 -8.27
CA ILE A 29 8.79 16.91 -9.25
C ILE A 29 10.17 17.13 -8.59
N THR A 30 10.77 15.98 -8.29
CA THR A 30 12.21 15.61 -8.30
C THR A 30 13.03 15.73 -7.02
N SER A 31 13.31 14.57 -6.42
CA SER A 31 14.36 14.32 -5.41
C SER A 31 15.80 14.37 -5.95
N ASP A 32 16.00 14.68 -7.23
CA ASP A 32 17.34 14.78 -7.84
C ASP A 32 17.57 16.18 -8.43
N TRP A 33 18.63 16.85 -7.95
CA TRP A 33 19.04 18.20 -8.33
C TRP A 33 19.24 18.38 -9.84
N ARG A 34 19.60 17.30 -10.54
CA ARG A 34 19.75 17.29 -12.01
C ARG A 34 18.42 17.42 -12.71
N SER A 35 17.38 16.83 -12.14
CA SER A 35 16.03 16.84 -12.69
C SER A 35 15.30 18.14 -12.35
N CYS A 36 15.59 18.74 -11.19
CA CYS A 36 15.08 20.05 -10.79
C CYS A 36 15.61 21.17 -11.69
N ALA A 37 16.88 21.08 -12.11
CA ALA A 37 17.49 22.00 -13.07
C ALA A 37 16.88 21.91 -14.47
N ILE A 38 16.40 20.72 -14.88
CA ILE A 38 15.74 20.50 -16.17
C ILE A 38 14.28 21.00 -16.11
N ALA A 39 13.56 20.79 -15.01
CA ALA A 39 12.18 21.24 -14.84
C ALA A 39 12.04 22.78 -14.80
N ALA A 40 13.01 23.49 -14.21
CA ALA A 40 13.04 24.96 -14.19
C ALA A 40 13.28 25.59 -15.58
N GLY A 41 13.77 24.81 -16.55
CA GLY A 41 13.93 25.26 -17.92
C GLY A 41 12.62 25.42 -18.69
N VAL A 42 11.56 24.69 -18.30
CA VAL A 42 10.35 24.54 -19.14
C VAL A 42 9.23 25.53 -18.78
N VAL A 43 9.23 26.15 -17.60
CA VAL A 43 8.16 27.11 -17.21
C VAL A 43 8.45 28.55 -17.65
N GLY A 44 9.65 28.83 -18.17
CA GLY A 44 10.00 30.13 -18.75
C GLY A 44 9.66 30.27 -20.24
N GLY A 45 9.10 29.25 -20.88
CA GLY A 45 8.88 29.19 -22.32
C GLY A 45 7.40 29.30 -22.70
N GLY A 46 6.68 30.24 -22.10
CA GLY A 46 5.22 30.27 -22.18
C GLY A 46 4.62 29.21 -21.27
N VAL A 47 3.43 29.50 -20.75
CA VAL A 47 2.65 28.51 -20.03
C VAL A 47 2.57 27.19 -20.83
N SER A 48 2.91 26.07 -20.17
CA SER A 48 2.81 24.63 -20.55
C SER A 48 3.83 23.98 -21.52
N ALA A 49 4.76 23.20 -20.92
CA ALA A 49 5.25 21.86 -21.27
C ALA A 49 5.60 21.47 -22.73
N SER A 50 6.90 21.44 -23.07
CA SER A 50 7.51 20.37 -23.88
C SER A 50 9.05 20.42 -23.85
N GLN A 51 9.66 19.24 -23.85
CA GLN A 51 11.08 18.91 -23.64
C GLN A 51 11.99 19.41 -24.77
N ASP A 52 13.14 20.04 -24.45
CA ASP A 52 14.27 20.23 -25.39
C ASP A 52 15.62 20.13 -24.65
N THR A 53 16.48 19.21 -25.13
CA THR A 53 17.95 19.36 -25.14
C THR A 53 18.24 20.18 -26.42
N ASP A 54 19.06 21.23 -26.54
CA ASP A 54 20.48 21.49 -26.21
C ASP A 54 20.71 23.04 -26.25
N HIS A 55 21.66 23.61 -25.47
CA HIS A 55 22.16 25.02 -25.45
C HIS A 55 22.09 25.78 -26.82
N GLU A 56 21.73 27.06 -27.05
CA GLU A 56 22.01 28.37 -26.42
C GLU A 56 21.17 29.45 -27.18
N LEU A 57 20.79 30.61 -26.63
CA LEU A 57 21.65 31.79 -26.62
C LEU A 57 20.92 32.93 -25.89
N ALA A 58 21.58 33.48 -24.87
CA ALA A 58 21.45 34.85 -24.35
C ALA A 58 20.35 35.24 -23.34
N TYR A 59 19.26 34.48 -23.08
CA TYR A 59 18.28 34.88 -22.04
C TYR A 59 17.80 33.77 -21.09
N ALA A 60 18.17 32.50 -21.33
CA ALA A 60 17.88 31.35 -20.47
C ALA A 60 18.83 31.20 -19.26
N ALA A 61 19.91 32.00 -19.20
CA ALA A 61 20.93 31.93 -18.15
C ALA A 61 20.49 32.61 -16.82
N GLY A 62 19.47 33.46 -16.82
CA GLY A 62 19.05 34.18 -15.60
C GLY A 62 18.19 33.35 -14.66
N SER A 63 17.21 32.60 -15.20
CA SER A 63 16.21 31.86 -14.41
C SER A 63 16.70 30.49 -13.93
N ALA A 64 17.54 29.80 -14.70
CA ALA A 64 18.18 28.55 -14.27
C ALA A 64 19.20 28.80 -13.13
N VAL A 65 19.93 29.92 -13.21
CA VAL A 65 20.79 30.35 -12.10
C VAL A 65 19.93 30.68 -10.91
N VAL A 66 18.82 31.42 -11.03
CA VAL A 66 17.97 31.73 -9.86
C VAL A 66 17.33 30.49 -9.25
N ALA A 67 16.77 29.54 -10.01
CA ALA A 67 16.17 28.33 -9.43
C ALA A 67 17.21 27.37 -8.83
N GLY A 68 18.35 27.17 -9.52
CA GLY A 68 19.47 26.37 -9.01
C GLY A 68 20.17 27.05 -7.83
N THR A 69 20.30 28.38 -7.84
CA THR A 69 20.82 29.17 -6.71
C THR A 69 19.81 29.23 -5.58
N LEU A 70 18.50 29.27 -5.83
CA LEU A 70 17.47 29.24 -4.79
C LEU A 70 17.47 27.88 -4.10
N CYS A 71 17.54 26.78 -4.85
CA CYS A 71 17.65 25.42 -4.29
C CYS A 71 19.02 25.14 -3.64
N ALA A 72 20.11 25.77 -4.11
CA ALA A 72 21.41 25.72 -3.44
C ALA A 72 21.50 26.63 -2.19
N LEU A 73 20.68 27.69 -2.12
CA LEU A 73 20.57 28.58 -0.97
C LEU A 73 19.60 28.03 0.10
N PHE A 74 18.57 27.30 -0.33
CA PHE A 74 17.62 26.55 0.49
C PHE A 74 17.85 25.07 0.21
N GLY A 75 18.96 24.53 0.74
CA GLY A 75 19.44 23.19 0.43
C GLY A 75 18.32 22.16 0.41
N ALA A 76 18.24 21.39 -0.68
CA ALA A 76 17.45 20.17 -0.68
C ALA A 76 17.97 19.29 0.46
N ASP A 77 17.09 18.97 1.39
CA ASP A 77 17.38 17.99 2.43
C ASP A 77 17.76 16.66 1.75
N LYS A 78 18.71 15.95 2.36
CA LYS A 78 19.16 14.67 1.84
C LYS A 78 18.06 13.64 2.00
N ASP A 79 17.94 12.77 1.01
CA ASP A 79 17.08 11.59 0.97
C ASP A 79 17.97 10.47 0.41
N GLN A 80 18.43 9.59 1.30
CA GLN A 80 19.46 8.60 1.01
C GLN A 80 18.92 7.39 0.24
N ASP A 81 17.72 6.91 0.58
CA ASP A 81 17.12 5.71 0.00
C ASP A 81 16.12 6.00 -1.13
N LEU A 82 15.77 7.29 -1.31
CA LEU A 82 14.94 7.82 -2.39
C LEU A 82 13.50 7.31 -2.34
N ASP A 83 12.99 7.07 -1.13
CA ASP A 83 11.60 6.67 -0.87
C ASP A 83 10.60 7.86 -0.93
N GLY A 84 11.12 9.10 -0.90
CA GLY A 84 10.35 10.34 -0.95
C GLY A 84 10.23 11.07 0.40
N VAL A 85 10.84 10.54 1.47
CA VAL A 85 10.97 11.15 2.78
C VAL A 85 12.44 11.53 3.00
N VAL A 86 12.68 12.71 3.57
CA VAL A 86 14.05 13.22 3.77
C VAL A 86 14.66 12.59 5.02
N ASP A 87 15.97 12.35 5.03
CA ASP A 87 16.75 11.69 6.11
C ASP A 87 16.46 12.26 7.51
N GLY A 88 16.07 13.54 7.60
CA GLY A 88 15.75 14.21 8.87
C GLY A 88 14.35 13.91 9.43
N LEU A 89 13.45 13.37 8.59
CA LEU A 89 12.09 12.95 8.92
C LEU A 89 11.88 11.44 8.74
N ASP A 90 12.87 10.76 8.18
CA ASP A 90 12.83 9.34 7.87
C ASP A 90 13.27 8.50 9.08
N GLU A 91 12.33 7.71 9.60
CA GLU A 91 12.56 6.74 10.68
C GLU A 91 13.06 5.39 10.14
N CYS A 92 12.97 5.16 8.84
CA CYS A 92 13.29 3.92 8.13
C CYS A 92 14.29 4.16 6.97
N PRO A 93 15.58 4.45 7.28
CA PRO A 93 16.59 4.96 6.33
C PRO A 93 17.09 4.00 5.24
N ASN A 94 16.42 2.86 5.05
CA ASN A 94 16.78 1.87 4.03
C ASN A 94 15.53 1.32 3.32
N THR A 95 14.49 2.13 3.21
CA THR A 95 13.27 1.73 2.52
C THR A 95 13.54 1.57 1.02
N PRO A 96 13.17 0.42 0.41
CA PRO A 96 13.39 0.23 -1.01
C PRO A 96 12.61 1.25 -1.85
N LYS A 97 13.31 1.90 -2.78
CA LYS A 97 12.69 2.85 -3.71
C LYS A 97 11.47 2.27 -4.42
N GLY A 98 10.36 3.02 -4.38
CA GLY A 98 9.09 2.66 -5.03
C GLY A 98 8.16 1.81 -4.18
N VAL A 99 8.57 1.43 -2.96
CA VAL A 99 7.66 0.92 -1.93
C VAL A 99 6.80 2.06 -1.43
N GLN A 100 5.55 1.76 -1.10
CA GLN A 100 4.66 2.72 -0.47
C GLN A 100 5.09 2.93 0.99
N VAL A 101 5.34 4.19 1.34
CA VAL A 101 5.76 4.59 2.69
C VAL A 101 4.73 5.49 3.35
N ASP A 102 4.75 5.52 4.68
CA ASP A 102 3.97 6.43 5.49
C ASP A 102 4.62 7.83 5.59
N SER A 103 4.12 8.69 6.49
CA SER A 103 4.65 10.04 6.65
C SER A 103 6.05 10.12 7.26
N VAL A 104 6.59 9.01 7.76
CA VAL A 104 7.90 8.92 8.41
C VAL A 104 8.89 8.03 7.64
N GLY A 105 8.60 7.70 6.37
CA GLY A 105 9.51 6.93 5.50
C GLY A 105 9.46 5.42 5.75
N CYS A 106 8.55 4.95 6.60
CA CYS A 106 8.45 3.52 6.89
C CYS A 106 7.50 2.82 5.93
N PRO A 107 7.81 1.59 5.48
CA PRO A 107 6.92 0.79 4.66
C PRO A 107 5.56 0.59 5.35
N VAL A 108 4.49 0.72 4.57
CA VAL A 108 3.13 0.48 5.08
C VAL A 108 2.95 -1.00 5.40
N ASP A 109 2.39 -1.26 6.58
CA ASP A 109 1.91 -2.56 7.07
C ASP A 109 0.42 -2.38 7.41
N SER A 110 -0.44 -2.88 6.54
CA SER A 110 -1.88 -2.60 6.55
C SER A 110 -2.64 -3.41 7.61
N ASP A 111 -2.20 -4.63 7.92
CA ASP A 111 -2.82 -5.49 8.93
C ASP A 111 -2.06 -5.52 10.27
N GLY A 112 -0.85 -4.95 10.30
CA GLY A 112 -0.07 -4.74 11.51
C GLY A 112 0.54 -6.02 12.05
N ASP A 113 0.79 -7.00 11.18
CA ASP A 113 1.38 -8.28 11.57
C ASP A 113 2.91 -8.25 11.70
N GLY A 114 3.53 -7.12 11.31
CA GLY A 114 4.97 -6.88 11.34
C GLY A 114 5.68 -7.18 10.02
N VAL A 115 4.97 -7.60 8.98
CA VAL A 115 5.47 -7.78 7.62
C VAL A 115 4.87 -6.70 6.71
N PRO A 116 5.70 -5.82 6.11
CA PRO A 116 5.20 -4.78 5.23
C PRO A 116 4.41 -5.33 4.03
N ASP A 117 3.43 -4.57 3.56
CA ASP A 117 2.50 -4.96 2.47
C ASP A 117 3.21 -5.42 1.19
N TYR A 118 4.42 -4.91 0.91
CA TYR A 118 5.20 -5.27 -0.28
C TYR A 118 5.93 -6.63 -0.16
N LEU A 119 6.03 -7.18 1.05
CA LEU A 119 6.58 -8.50 1.35
C LEU A 119 5.52 -9.49 1.85
N ASP A 120 4.36 -8.98 2.27
CA ASP A 120 3.26 -9.78 2.78
C ASP A 120 2.55 -10.57 1.65
N ALA A 121 2.45 -11.87 1.86
CA ALA A 121 1.76 -12.81 0.98
C ALA A 121 0.31 -13.09 1.44
N CYS A 122 -0.03 -12.72 2.68
CA CYS A 122 -1.29 -12.97 3.34
C CYS A 122 -1.92 -11.66 3.84
N PRO A 123 -2.36 -10.77 2.92
CA PRO A 123 -3.00 -9.53 3.31
C PRO A 123 -4.27 -9.87 4.10
N ASN A 124 -4.41 -9.30 5.29
CA ASN A 124 -5.48 -9.54 6.29
C ASN A 124 -5.19 -10.64 7.31
N THR A 125 -3.94 -10.77 7.74
CA THR A 125 -3.61 -11.62 8.87
C THR A 125 -4.27 -11.11 10.16
N PRO A 126 -4.96 -11.97 10.94
CA PRO A 126 -5.65 -11.52 12.14
C PRO A 126 -4.68 -10.94 13.19
N PRO A 127 -5.07 -9.87 13.91
CA PRO A 127 -4.19 -9.25 14.89
C PRO A 127 -3.87 -10.21 16.04
N GLY A 128 -2.60 -10.25 16.45
CA GLY A 128 -2.13 -11.03 17.60
C GLY A 128 -1.88 -12.51 17.31
N VAL A 129 -1.90 -12.94 16.05
CA VAL A 129 -1.44 -14.28 15.65
C VAL A 129 0.06 -14.25 15.34
N GLU A 130 0.74 -15.39 15.52
CA GLU A 130 2.12 -15.54 15.08
C GLU A 130 2.16 -15.76 13.56
N VAL A 131 3.05 -15.03 12.88
CA VAL A 131 3.20 -15.06 11.42
C VAL A 131 4.57 -15.56 11.00
N ASP A 132 4.66 -16.10 9.79
CA ASP A 132 5.93 -16.43 9.16
C ASP A 132 6.61 -15.22 8.52
N SER A 133 7.75 -15.42 7.85
CA SER A 133 8.49 -14.33 7.19
C SER A 133 7.76 -13.69 6.00
N LYS A 134 6.57 -14.17 5.64
CA LYS A 134 5.75 -13.69 4.54
C LYS A 134 4.41 -13.12 5.03
N GLY A 135 4.25 -12.89 6.34
CA GLY A 135 3.02 -12.36 6.92
C GLY A 135 1.89 -13.38 7.01
N CYS A 136 2.16 -14.68 6.77
CA CYS A 136 1.11 -15.69 6.84
C CYS A 136 1.02 -16.29 8.25
N ALA A 137 -0.20 -16.34 8.79
CA ALA A 137 -0.49 -16.97 10.07
C ALA A 137 0.00 -18.43 10.10
N LEU A 138 0.66 -18.82 11.20
CA LEU A 138 1.14 -20.18 11.38
C LEU A 138 -0.05 -21.12 11.65
N ASP A 139 -0.19 -22.14 10.81
CA ASP A 139 -1.19 -23.21 10.89
C ASP A 139 -0.48 -24.55 10.63
N ASN A 140 -0.28 -25.33 11.70
CA ASN A 140 0.57 -26.53 11.66
C ASN A 140 -0.13 -27.75 11.05
N ASP A 141 -1.42 -27.93 11.33
CA ASP A 141 -2.19 -29.06 10.82
C ASP A 141 -2.91 -28.73 9.50
N GLY A 142 -2.99 -27.44 9.15
CA GLY A 142 -3.48 -26.95 7.88
C GLY A 142 -5.00 -27.03 7.79
N ASP A 143 -5.71 -26.87 8.91
CA ASP A 143 -7.17 -26.88 8.98
C ASP A 143 -7.81 -25.51 8.71
N GLY A 144 -6.99 -24.46 8.58
CA GLY A 144 -7.41 -23.08 8.31
C GLY A 144 -7.55 -22.21 9.56
N VAL A 145 -7.27 -22.75 10.75
CA VAL A 145 -7.29 -22.01 12.02
C VAL A 145 -5.86 -21.80 12.51
N PRO A 146 -5.41 -20.54 12.72
CA PRO A 146 -4.07 -20.28 13.22
C PRO A 146 -3.79 -20.96 14.57
N ASN A 147 -2.57 -21.48 14.73
CA ASN A 147 -2.09 -22.20 15.93
C ASN A 147 -2.35 -21.46 17.25
N THR A 148 -2.42 -20.13 17.22
CA THR A 148 -2.63 -19.27 18.40
C THR A 148 -4.06 -19.31 18.93
N ILE A 149 -5.04 -19.63 18.07
CA ILE A 149 -6.46 -19.74 18.42
C ILE A 149 -7.02 -21.15 18.26
N ASP A 150 -6.23 -22.06 17.68
CA ASP A 150 -6.56 -23.47 17.52
C ASP A 150 -6.48 -24.24 18.86
N GLN A 151 -7.60 -24.84 19.25
CA GLN A 151 -7.75 -25.69 20.44
C GLN A 151 -7.52 -27.18 20.14
N CYS A 152 -7.50 -27.55 18.86
CA CYS A 152 -7.44 -28.90 18.36
C CYS A 152 -6.27 -29.08 17.35
N PRO A 153 -4.99 -28.99 17.80
CA PRO A 153 -3.78 -28.86 16.96
C PRO A 153 -3.36 -30.10 16.15
N ASN A 154 -4.26 -31.06 15.97
CA ASN A 154 -4.03 -32.26 15.17
C ASN A 154 -5.27 -32.60 14.34
N THR A 155 -6.02 -31.60 13.90
CA THR A 155 -7.17 -31.81 13.06
C THR A 155 -6.70 -32.30 11.68
N PRO A 156 -7.19 -33.46 11.20
CA PRO A 156 -6.78 -33.95 9.88
C PRO A 156 -7.18 -32.96 8.78
N ARG A 157 -6.27 -32.67 7.85
CA ARG A 157 -6.58 -31.84 6.68
C ARG A 157 -7.88 -32.26 5.97
N GLY A 158 -8.70 -31.27 5.63
CA GLY A 158 -9.99 -31.46 4.97
C GLY A 158 -11.14 -31.81 5.91
N THR A 159 -10.89 -31.89 7.22
CA THR A 159 -11.96 -31.93 8.22
C THR A 159 -12.62 -30.56 8.29
N MET A 160 -13.95 -30.51 8.32
CA MET A 160 -14.67 -29.28 8.62
C MET A 160 -14.46 -28.92 10.09
N VAL A 161 -13.88 -27.74 10.35
CA VAL A 161 -13.58 -27.24 11.69
C VAL A 161 -14.44 -26.03 12.06
N ASP A 162 -14.66 -25.86 13.35
CA ASP A 162 -15.29 -24.67 13.91
C ASP A 162 -14.28 -23.51 14.02
N ALA A 163 -14.70 -22.40 14.64
CA ALA A 163 -13.87 -21.21 14.78
C ALA A 163 -12.64 -21.41 15.70
N VAL A 164 -12.49 -22.57 16.35
CA VAL A 164 -11.38 -22.89 17.25
C VAL A 164 -10.60 -24.12 16.78
N GLY A 165 -10.72 -24.50 15.51
CA GLY A 165 -9.94 -25.59 14.89
C GLY A 165 -10.47 -26.99 15.23
N CYS A 166 -11.61 -27.09 15.90
CA CYS A 166 -12.13 -28.38 16.34
C CYS A 166 -13.15 -28.94 15.33
N ALA A 167 -13.05 -30.24 15.06
CA ALA A 167 -13.92 -30.93 14.10
C ALA A 167 -15.41 -30.72 14.42
N LEU A 168 -16.19 -30.31 13.42
CA LEU A 168 -17.65 -30.35 13.46
C LEU A 168 -18.10 -31.81 13.45
N VAL A 169 -18.22 -32.40 14.64
CA VAL A 169 -18.85 -33.72 14.79
C VAL A 169 -20.36 -33.52 14.70
N THR A 170 -20.91 -33.69 13.50
CA THR A 170 -22.36 -33.78 13.31
C THR A 170 -22.81 -35.16 13.78
N VAL A 171 -23.30 -35.24 15.02
CA VAL A 171 -23.99 -36.44 15.50
C VAL A 171 -25.36 -36.49 14.85
N LEU A 172 -25.52 -37.43 13.93
CA LEU A 172 -26.83 -37.72 13.34
C LEU A 172 -27.62 -38.57 14.33
N GLU A 173 -28.51 -37.93 15.07
CA GLU A 173 -29.52 -38.62 15.87
C GLU A 173 -30.56 -39.25 14.93
N ASN A 174 -31.05 -40.46 15.26
CA ASN A 174 -32.08 -41.20 14.50
C ASN A 174 -31.65 -41.86 13.17
N ILE A 175 -30.35 -42.07 12.96
CA ILE A 175 -29.87 -42.97 11.88
C ILE A 175 -29.90 -44.42 12.39
N ASP A 176 -31.03 -45.08 12.20
CA ASP A 176 -31.21 -46.50 12.51
C ASP A 176 -31.01 -47.39 11.26
N PHE A 177 -30.58 -48.63 11.49
CA PHE A 177 -30.52 -49.68 10.46
C PHE A 177 -31.74 -50.60 10.57
N GLU A 178 -32.11 -51.21 9.44
CA GLU A 178 -33.09 -52.30 9.45
C GLU A 178 -32.61 -53.48 10.28
N PHE A 179 -33.55 -54.24 10.85
CA PHE A 179 -33.22 -55.31 11.79
C PHE A 179 -32.31 -56.38 11.15
N ASP A 180 -31.15 -56.62 11.78
CA ASP A 180 -30.12 -57.57 11.32
C ASP A 180 -29.63 -57.29 9.87
N SER A 181 -29.69 -56.03 9.44
CA SER A 181 -29.29 -55.57 8.11
C SER A 181 -28.24 -54.46 8.19
N ALA A 182 -27.49 -54.28 7.10
CA ALA A 182 -26.64 -53.11 6.88
C ALA A 182 -27.35 -52.00 6.08
N GLU A 183 -28.62 -52.21 5.74
CA GLU A 183 -29.46 -51.23 5.07
C GLU A 183 -30.02 -50.23 6.08
N LEU A 184 -29.98 -48.94 5.73
CA LEU A 184 -30.55 -47.86 6.55
C LEU A 184 -32.08 -47.96 6.56
N ASP A 185 -32.70 -47.62 7.69
CA ASP A 185 -34.15 -47.50 7.75
C ASP A 185 -34.64 -46.40 6.79
N SER A 186 -35.84 -46.59 6.26
CA SER A 186 -36.49 -45.66 5.34
C SER A 186 -36.60 -44.24 5.89
N VAL A 187 -36.73 -44.06 7.21
CA VAL A 187 -36.74 -42.74 7.85
C VAL A 187 -35.34 -42.13 7.90
N ALA A 188 -34.32 -42.93 8.23
CA ALA A 188 -32.92 -42.50 8.25
C ALA A 188 -32.43 -42.02 6.87
N ILE A 189 -32.86 -42.69 5.80
CA ILE A 189 -32.56 -42.29 4.42
C ILE A 189 -33.12 -40.89 4.12
N ILE A 190 -34.37 -40.62 4.52
CA ILE A 190 -35.02 -39.31 4.28
C ILE A 190 -34.29 -38.18 5.01
N GLU A 191 -33.86 -38.41 6.26
CA GLU A 191 -33.09 -37.42 7.03
C GLU A 191 -31.71 -37.16 6.40
N LEU A 192 -31.03 -38.20 5.94
CA LEU A 192 -29.71 -38.06 5.31
C LEU A 192 -29.80 -37.30 3.98
N ASP A 193 -30.81 -37.61 3.14
CA ASP A 193 -31.05 -36.92 1.88
C ASP A 193 -31.33 -35.42 2.10
N LEU A 194 -32.06 -35.08 3.17
CA LEU A 194 -32.36 -33.70 3.53
C LEU A 194 -31.10 -32.92 3.96
N LEU A 195 -30.19 -33.57 4.69
CA LEU A 195 -28.93 -32.97 5.15
C LEU A 195 -27.96 -32.73 3.99
N ILE A 196 -27.83 -33.71 3.10
CA ILE A 196 -26.99 -33.59 1.90
C ILE A 196 -27.48 -32.42 1.04
N ALA A 197 -28.80 -32.29 0.86
CA ALA A 197 -29.37 -31.17 0.10
C ALA A 197 -29.07 -29.80 0.77
N ARG A 198 -29.00 -29.75 2.10
CA ARG A 198 -28.66 -28.53 2.85
C ARG A 198 -27.17 -28.18 2.73
N GLU A 199 -26.28 -29.17 2.78
CA GLU A 199 -24.84 -28.93 2.60
C GLU A 199 -24.52 -28.46 1.18
N GLN A 200 -25.11 -29.07 0.15
CA GLN A 200 -24.92 -28.62 -1.25
C GLN A 200 -25.37 -27.17 -1.49
N ASP A 201 -26.43 -26.72 -0.81
CA ASP A 201 -26.90 -25.32 -0.87
C ASP A 201 -25.92 -24.37 -0.16
N LEU A 202 -25.30 -24.79 0.95
CA LEU A 202 -24.29 -24.01 1.66
C LEU A 202 -23.01 -23.85 0.84
N GLU A 203 -22.54 -24.92 0.21
CA GLU A 203 -21.37 -24.89 -0.68
C GLU A 203 -21.61 -23.95 -1.87
N ALA A 204 -22.80 -24.00 -2.50
CA ALA A 204 -23.17 -23.12 -3.60
C ALA A 204 -23.22 -21.64 -3.20
N LYS A 205 -23.54 -21.35 -1.94
CA LYS A 205 -23.65 -19.98 -1.42
C LYS A 205 -22.33 -19.38 -0.96
N HIS A 206 -21.39 -20.21 -0.50
CA HIS A 206 -20.07 -19.78 -0.02
C HIS A 206 -18.96 -19.90 -1.08
N GLY A 207 -19.27 -20.41 -2.28
CA GLY A 207 -18.34 -20.36 -3.43
C GLY A 207 -17.10 -21.24 -3.27
N ILE A 208 -17.24 -22.40 -2.63
CA ILE A 208 -16.14 -23.35 -2.36
C ILE A 208 -15.88 -24.29 -3.57
N LEU A 209 -16.39 -23.95 -4.77
CA LEU A 209 -16.14 -24.66 -6.04
C LEU A 209 -15.44 -23.80 -7.07
#